data_AF-A0A9D5RYV5-F1
#
_entry.id   AF-A0A9D5RYV5-F1
#
_cell.length_a   1.000
_cell.length_b   1.000
_cell.length_c   1.000
_cell.angle_alpha   90.00
_cell.angle_beta   90.00
_cell.angle_gamma   90.00
#
_symmetry.space_group_name_H-M   'P 1'
#
loop_
_entity.id
_entity.type
_entity.pdbx_description
1 polymer ?
#
loop_
_entity_poly.entity_id
_entity_poly.type
_entity_poly.pdbx_seq_one_letter_code
_entity_poly.pdbx_strand_id
1 'polypeptide(L)'
;MIYAVMDGSKTYQWGDSAIAAVVAILMVFLILGAIILITHLVFKALGYIDLKKEIDAAKKPVKVEEIAAKPTQFNENDEDMVAAVLVATIDYQNEIKQDVKLVSVKEIK
;
A
#
# COMPACT_ATOMS: atom_id res chain seq x y z
N MET A 1 -38.66 48.37 -16.79
CA MET A 1 -38.26 47.15 -17.53
C MET A 1 -37.18 46.36 -16.77
N ILE A 2 -37.23 46.29 -15.43
CA ILE A 2 -36.24 45.58 -14.59
C ILE A 2 -36.91 44.45 -13.79
N TYR A 3 -38.22 44.56 -13.51
CA TYR A 3 -38.99 43.51 -12.82
C TYR A 3 -39.29 42.26 -13.67
N ALA A 4 -39.06 42.30 -14.98
CA ALA A 4 -39.27 41.13 -15.86
C ALA A 4 -38.10 40.13 -15.86
N VAL A 5 -36.93 40.50 -15.32
CA VAL A 5 -35.77 39.61 -15.19
C VAL A 5 -35.80 38.83 -13.87
N MET A 6 -36.68 39.21 -12.94
CA MET A 6 -36.82 38.57 -11.62
C MET A 6 -38.08 37.71 -11.51
N ASP A 7 -38.60 37.23 -12.64
CA ASP A 7 -39.60 36.15 -12.69
C ASP A 7 -38.94 34.84 -13.15
N GLY A 8 -37.81 34.52 -12.51
CA GLY A 8 -37.19 33.21 -12.55
C GLY A 8 -37.83 32.31 -11.49
N SER A 9 -39.17 32.25 -11.41
CA SER A 9 -39.87 31.35 -10.51
C SER A 9 -39.78 29.91 -11.06
N LYS A 10 -38.58 29.35 -11.09
CA LYS A 10 -38.46 27.90 -10.91
C LYS A 10 -38.87 27.66 -9.47
N THR A 11 -40.12 27.25 -9.28
CA THR A 11 -40.54 26.60 -8.04
C THR A 11 -39.63 25.39 -7.90
N TYR A 12 -38.53 25.51 -7.16
CA TYR A 12 -37.72 24.37 -6.77
C TYR A 12 -38.63 23.53 -5.90
N GLN A 13 -39.31 22.57 -6.52
CA GLN A 13 -39.93 21.49 -5.79
C GLN A 13 -38.82 20.91 -4.93
N TRP A 14 -39.03 20.85 -3.62
CA TRP A 14 -38.03 20.32 -2.67
C TRP A 14 -37.50 18.94 -3.09
N GLY A 15 -38.25 18.21 -3.92
CA GLY A 15 -37.83 16.97 -4.59
C GLY A 15 -36.68 17.12 -5.58
N ASP A 16 -36.55 18.24 -6.30
CA ASP A 16 -35.48 18.45 -7.29
C ASP A 16 -34.10 18.53 -6.62
N SER A 17 -34.03 19.20 -5.47
CA SER A 17 -32.82 19.24 -4.62
C SER A 17 -32.48 17.87 -4.04
N ALA A 18 -33.50 17.07 -3.68
CA ALA A 18 -33.29 15.70 -3.19
C ALA A 18 -32.76 14.77 -4.29
N ILE A 19 -33.28 14.89 -5.51
CA ILE A 19 -32.82 14.12 -6.69
C ILE A 19 -31.38 14.52 -7.03
N ALA A 20 -31.08 15.82 -7.05
CA ALA A 20 -29.73 16.32 -7.29
C ALA A 20 -28.72 15.79 -6.27
N ALA A 21 -29.10 15.70 -4.98
CA ALA A 21 -28.24 15.14 -3.94
C ALA A 21 -27.95 13.65 -4.14
N VAL A 22 -28.97 12.85 -4.49
CA VAL A 22 -28.79 11.40 -4.76
C VAL A 22 -27.90 11.18 -5.97
N VAL A 23 -28.09 11.95 -7.04
CA VAL A 23 -27.26 11.88 -8.25
C VAL A 23 -25.81 12.27 -7.95
N ALA A 24 -25.60 13.31 -7.13
CA ALA A 24 -24.26 13.73 -6.72
C ALA A 24 -23.53 12.64 -5.94
N ILE A 25 -24.20 11.99 -4.99
CA ILE A 25 -23.63 10.88 -4.22
C ILE A 25 -23.23 9.72 -5.15
N LEU A 26 -24.11 9.34 -6.08
CA LEU A 26 -23.80 8.31 -7.08
C LEU A 26 -22.59 8.66 -7.94
N MET A 27 -22.46 9.92 -8.34
CA MET A 27 -21.31 10.39 -9.12
C MET A 27 -20.00 10.27 -8.34
N VAL A 28 -20.00 10.60 -7.05
CA VAL A 28 -18.82 10.44 -6.18
C VAL A 28 -18.41 8.97 -6.08
N PHE A 29 -19.37 8.05 -5.93
CA PHE A 29 -19.08 6.61 -5.91
C PHE A 29 -18.49 6.11 -7.24
N LEU A 30 -18.97 6.63 -8.38
CA LEU A 30 -18.41 6.28 -9.68
C LEU A 30 -16.95 6.73 -9.81
N ILE A 31 -16.63 7.96 -9.38
CA ILE A 31 -15.27 8.49 -9.42
C ILE A 31 -14.35 7.68 -8.48
N LEU A 32 -14.79 7.39 -7.25
CA LEU A 32 -14.04 6.54 -6.33
C LEU A 32 -13.79 5.15 -6.91
N GLY A 33 -14.82 4.53 -7.50
CA GLY A 33 -14.70 3.23 -8.16
C GLY A 33 -13.70 3.26 -9.31
N ALA A 34 -13.71 4.31 -10.14
CA ALA A 34 -12.75 4.49 -11.22
C ALA A 34 -11.32 4.61 -10.70
N ILE A 35 -11.10 5.39 -9.64
CA ILE A 35 -9.77 5.53 -9.00
C ILE A 35 -9.28 4.18 -8.49
N ILE A 36 -10.13 3.40 -7.80
CA ILE A 36 -9.76 2.05 -7.30
C ILE A 36 -9.44 1.09 -8.44
N LEU A 37 -10.19 1.15 -9.53
CA LEU A 37 -9.97 0.28 -10.70
C LEU A 37 -8.63 0.63 -11.36
N ILE A 38 -8.35 1.92 -11.56
CA ILE A 38 -7.08 2.40 -12.13
C ILE A 38 -5.91 2.01 -11.22
N THR A 39 -5.99 2.27 -9.91
CA THR A 39 -4.91 1.89 -9.00
C THR A 39 -4.71 0.38 -9.00
N HIS A 40 -5.77 -0.43 -8.93
CA HIS A 40 -5.64 -1.89 -9.00
C HIS A 40 -5.00 -2.37 -10.31
N LEU A 41 -5.35 -1.76 -11.45
CA LEU A 41 -4.76 -2.08 -12.75
C LEU A 41 -3.26 -1.72 -12.79
N VAL A 42 -2.91 -0.55 -12.25
CA VAL A 42 -1.52 -0.06 -12.15
C VAL A 42 -0.71 -0.93 -11.19
N PHE A 43 -1.22 -1.26 -10.00
CA PHE A 43 -0.58 -2.18 -9.07
C PHE A 43 -0.36 -3.57 -9.67
N LYS A 44 -1.33 -4.08 -10.44
CA LYS A 44 -1.21 -5.35 -11.17
C LYS A 44 -0.19 -5.28 -12.31
N ALA A 45 -0.14 -4.16 -13.03
CA ALA A 45 0.80 -3.95 -14.15
C ALA A 45 2.25 -3.74 -13.66
N LEU A 46 2.43 -3.09 -12.51
CA LEU A 46 3.73 -2.86 -11.89
C LEU A 46 4.28 -4.07 -11.12
N GLY A 47 3.63 -5.24 -11.20
CA GLY A 47 4.13 -6.47 -10.58
C GLY A 47 4.07 -6.48 -9.06
N TYR A 48 3.37 -5.54 -8.42
CA TYR A 48 3.14 -5.49 -6.97
C TYR A 48 2.10 -6.51 -6.50
N ILE A 49 2.18 -7.74 -6.99
CA ILE A 49 1.32 -8.86 -6.55
C ILE A 49 1.71 -9.31 -5.12
N ASP A 50 2.89 -8.96 -4.62
CA ASP A 50 3.37 -9.43 -3.30
C ASP A 50 3.03 -8.55 -2.10
N LEU A 51 2.75 -7.25 -2.26
CA LEU A 51 2.46 -6.36 -1.12
C LEU A 51 1.07 -6.59 -0.50
N LYS A 52 0.15 -7.24 -1.22
CA LYS A 52 -1.16 -7.61 -0.65
C LYS A 52 -1.04 -8.74 0.39
N LYS A 53 0.05 -9.52 0.36
CA LYS A 53 0.36 -10.48 1.43
C LYS A 53 0.87 -9.81 2.70
N GLU A 54 1.56 -8.67 2.62
CA GLU A 54 2.06 -7.99 3.82
C GLU A 54 0.97 -7.27 4.62
N ILE A 55 -0.03 -6.68 3.94
CA ILE A 55 -1.14 -6.01 4.65
C ILE A 55 -2.07 -7.03 5.33
N ASP A 56 -2.28 -8.20 4.72
CA ASP A 56 -3.04 -9.31 5.35
C ASP A 56 -2.19 -10.08 6.39
N ALA A 57 -0.85 -10.08 6.30
CA ALA A 57 0.05 -10.68 7.29
C ALA A 57 0.19 -9.82 8.56
N ALA A 58 0.06 -8.48 8.46
CA ALA A 58 0.07 -7.58 9.60
C ALA A 58 -1.13 -7.76 10.56
N LYS A 59 -2.17 -8.52 10.15
CA LYS A 59 -3.36 -8.80 10.97
C LYS A 59 -3.35 -10.17 11.66
N LYS A 60 -2.35 -11.02 11.40
CA LYS A 60 -2.18 -12.28 12.15
C LYS A 60 -1.14 -12.06 13.24
N PRO A 61 -1.43 -12.41 14.52
CA PRO A 61 -0.35 -12.50 15.50
C PRO A 61 0.62 -13.57 14.99
N VAL A 62 1.79 -13.13 14.51
CA VAL A 62 2.87 -14.02 14.12
C VAL A 62 3.27 -14.77 15.38
N LYS A 63 2.80 -16.01 15.51
CA LYS A 63 3.34 -16.97 16.46
C LYS A 63 4.75 -17.25 15.97
N VAL A 64 5.73 -16.58 16.57
CA VAL A 64 7.14 -16.85 16.36
C VAL A 64 7.37 -18.25 16.92
N GLU A 65 7.38 -19.25 16.04
CA GLU A 65 7.98 -20.52 16.38
C GLU A 65 9.46 -20.26 16.57
N GLU A 66 9.86 -20.27 17.84
CA GLU A 66 11.22 -20.22 18.32
C GLU A 66 11.99 -21.40 17.73
N ILE A 67 12.50 -21.23 16.51
CA ILE A 67 13.59 -22.05 16.02
C ILE A 67 14.79 -21.61 16.84
N ALA A 68 15.03 -22.36 17.93
CA ALA A 68 16.17 -22.26 18.82
C ALA A 68 17.47 -22.60 18.07
N ALA A 69 17.85 -21.78 17.10
CA ALA A 69 19.21 -21.64 16.66
C ALA A 69 19.74 -20.39 17.37
N LYS A 70 20.50 -20.61 18.44
CA LYS A 70 21.24 -19.58 19.17
C LYS A 70 21.82 -18.60 18.13
N PRO A 71 21.36 -17.34 18.04
CA PRO A 71 21.97 -16.40 17.12
C PRO A 71 23.40 -16.22 17.59
N THR A 72 24.37 -16.62 16.77
CA THR A 72 25.73 -16.18 16.97
C THR A 72 25.64 -14.66 16.93
N GLN A 73 26.01 -14.01 18.03
CA GLN A 73 25.89 -12.56 18.15
C GLN A 73 26.70 -11.95 17.01
N PHE A 74 26.01 -11.21 16.14
CA PHE A 74 26.68 -10.38 15.15
C PHE A 74 27.61 -9.43 15.92
N ASN A 75 28.91 -9.66 15.80
CA ASN A 75 29.92 -8.79 16.35
C ASN A 75 30.15 -7.63 15.37
N GLU A 76 29.54 -6.49 15.65
CA GLU A 76 29.71 -5.25 14.86
C GLU A 76 31.16 -4.75 14.77
N ASN A 77 32.05 -5.25 15.64
CA ASN A 77 33.47 -4.85 15.66
C ASN A 77 34.35 -5.67 14.70
N ASP A 78 33.81 -6.69 14.03
CA ASP A 78 34.54 -7.50 13.06
C ASP A 78 34.33 -6.93 11.65
N GLU A 79 35.35 -6.22 11.16
CA GLU A 79 35.32 -5.52 9.87
C GLU A 79 35.06 -6.49 8.69
N ASP A 80 35.66 -7.68 8.73
CA ASP A 80 35.54 -8.66 7.66
C ASP A 80 34.13 -9.27 7.63
N MET A 81 33.57 -9.57 8.81
CA MET A 81 32.21 -10.08 8.92
C MET A 81 31.18 -9.05 8.47
N VAL A 82 31.33 -7.77 8.83
CA VAL A 82 30.44 -6.68 8.38
C VAL A 82 30.52 -6.52 6.85
N ALA A 83 31.73 -6.52 6.29
CA ALA A 83 31.93 -6.42 4.85
C ALA A 83 31.26 -7.57 4.10
N ALA A 84 31.44 -8.82 4.56
CA ALA A 84 30.84 -10.00 3.94
C ALA A 84 29.30 -9.95 3.99
N VAL A 85 28.74 -9.54 5.13
CA VAL A 85 27.29 -9.41 5.32
C VAL A 85 26.69 -8.35 4.39
N LEU A 86 27.35 -7.20 4.25
CA LEU A 86 26.89 -6.14 3.36
C LEU A 86 26.97 -6.57 1.90
N VAL A 87 28.09 -7.16 1.48
CA VAL A 87 28.27 -7.65 0.11
C VAL A 87 27.21 -8.71 -0.22
N ALA A 88 26.99 -9.68 0.67
CA ALA A 88 25.97 -10.70 0.48
C ALA A 88 24.55 -10.11 0.40
N THR A 89 24.26 -9.10 1.22
CA THR A 89 22.95 -8.42 1.19
C THR A 89 22.75 -7.67 -0.13
N ILE A 90 23.77 -6.98 -0.62
CA ILE A 90 23.73 -6.24 -1.90
C ILE A 90 23.57 -7.21 -3.08
N ASP A 91 24.34 -8.30 -3.09
CA ASP A 91 24.28 -9.29 -4.18
C ASP A 91 22.89 -9.94 -4.25
N TYR A 92 22.36 -10.34 -3.10
CA TYR A 92 21.02 -10.90 -2.99
C TYR A 92 19.92 -9.89 -3.35
N GLN A 93 20.08 -8.62 -2.94
CA GLN A 93 19.16 -7.54 -3.34
C GLN A 93 19.17 -7.34 -4.86
N ASN A 94 20.34 -7.37 -5.50
CA ASN A 94 20.47 -7.23 -6.95
C ASN A 94 19.80 -8.38 -7.71
N GLU A 95 19.85 -9.60 -7.17
CA GLU A 95 19.20 -10.77 -7.76
C GLU A 95 17.66 -10.67 -7.71
N ILE A 96 17.11 -10.34 -6.54
CA ILE A 96 15.65 -10.35 -6.32
C ILE A 96 14.98 -9.03 -6.72
N LYS A 97 15.73 -7.91 -6.77
CA LYS A 97 15.23 -6.56 -7.07
C LYS A 97 14.08 -6.12 -6.16
N GLN A 98 14.10 -6.59 -4.92
CA GLN A 98 13.14 -6.25 -3.86
C GLN A 98 13.88 -5.88 -2.58
N ASP A 99 13.18 -5.27 -1.64
CA ASP A 99 13.75 -4.90 -0.34
C ASP A 99 14.05 -6.16 0.48
N VAL A 100 15.29 -6.26 0.97
CA VAL A 100 15.76 -7.39 1.76
C VAL A 100 16.11 -6.92 3.17
N LYS A 101 15.62 -7.63 4.19
CA LYS A 101 15.93 -7.37 5.60
C LYS A 101 16.71 -8.53 6.17
N LEU A 102 17.87 -8.24 6.75
CA LEU A 102 18.70 -9.25 7.38
C LEU A 102 18.13 -9.62 8.77
N VAL A 103 17.91 -10.93 9.00
CA VAL A 103 17.27 -11.45 10.23
C VAL A 103 18.27 -12.12 11.17
N SER A 104 19.27 -12.82 10.63
CA SER A 104 20.29 -13.53 11.42
C SER A 104 21.54 -13.78 10.58
N VAL A 105 22.70 -13.69 11.22
CA VAL A 105 24.00 -14.09 10.64
C VAL A 105 24.53 -15.27 11.44
N LYS A 106 24.96 -16.32 10.74
CA LYS A 106 25.59 -17.48 11.37
C LYS A 106 26.92 -17.77 10.68
N GLU A 107 28.00 -17.72 11.44
CA GLU A 107 29.30 -18.24 11.03
C GLU A 107 29.23 -19.78 10.95
N ILE A 108 29.68 -20.34 9.83
CA ILE A 108 29.88 -21.79 9.67
C ILE A 108 31.39 -22.01 9.68
N LYS A 109 31.88 -22.72 10.70
CA LYS A 109 33.27 -23.17 10.79
C LYS A 109 33.48 -24.49 10.05
#